data_AF-A0A448XC96-F1
#
_entry.id   AF-A0A448XC96-F1
#
_cell.length_a   1.000
_cell.length_b   1.000
_cell.length_c   1.000
_cell.angle_alpha   90.00
_cell.angle_beta   90.00
_cell.angle_gamma   90.00
#
_symmetry.space_group_name_H-M   'P 1'
#
loop_
_entity.id
_entity.type
_entity.pdbx_description
1 polymer ?
#
loop_
_entity_poly.entity_id
_entity_poly.type
_entity_poly.pdbx_seq_one_letter_code
_entity_poly.pdbx_strand_id
1 'polypeptide(L)'
;MQPILELVYSEEVYVRALRLVKENYIPVAANAKAIVSISSTPFCSNSETGGDSGILNCSSILSNAPPVPDDLAARWRILWGNWIQLFEWHSNFLDRLQSAVESDPDKIPKLFIDSQARLRSIYSKYCENHRKAALIGEQYRDYFEELRLHVGDKEDVVSHLMRPVQRIMRYQLPMQEIVKHTARANCSSLPLWQKALTIMKEIPKDTQLILET
;
A
#
# COMPACT_ATOMS: atom_id res chain seq x y z
N MET A 1 -0.34 19.51 18.07
CA MET A 1 -0.95 18.16 18.13
C MET A 1 -1.80 17.85 16.92
N GLN A 2 -2.77 18.69 16.52
CA GLN A 2 -3.71 18.38 15.43
C GLN A 2 -3.06 17.98 14.07
N PRO A 3 -2.02 18.68 13.55
CA PRO A 3 -1.38 18.28 12.28
C PRO A 3 -0.61 16.95 12.35
N ILE A 4 -0.11 16.57 13.54
CA ILE A 4 0.57 15.30 13.76
C ILE A 4 -0.43 14.15 13.77
N LEU A 5 -1.60 14.36 14.41
CA LEU A 5 -2.68 13.37 14.40
C LEU A 5 -3.24 13.15 12.98
N GLU A 6 -3.37 14.22 12.19
CA GLU A 6 -3.74 14.10 10.77
C GLU A 6 -2.71 13.30 9.96
N LEU A 7 -1.41 13.50 10.22
CA LEU A 7 -0.35 12.71 9.59
C LEU A 7 -0.51 11.22 9.90
N VAL A 8 -0.68 10.86 11.18
CA VAL A 8 -0.87 9.47 11.63
C VAL A 8 -2.12 8.86 11.02
N TYR A 9 -3.26 9.57 11.11
CA TYR A 9 -4.52 9.11 10.56
C TYR A 9 -4.41 8.85 9.05
N SER A 10 -3.77 9.77 8.32
CA SER A 10 -3.57 9.59 6.88
C SER A 10 -2.65 8.41 6.55
N GLU A 11 -1.67 8.10 7.40
CA GLU A 11 -0.79 6.94 7.26
C GLU A 11 -1.55 5.65 7.51
N GLU A 12 -2.38 5.62 8.56
CA GLU A 12 -3.21 4.47 8.90
C GLU A 12 -4.20 4.13 7.78
N VAL A 13 -4.91 5.14 7.26
CA VAL A 13 -5.81 4.97 6.11
C VAL A 13 -5.06 4.42 4.91
N TYR A 14 -3.85 4.91 4.65
CA TYR A 14 -3.03 4.42 3.54
C TYR A 14 -2.56 2.97 3.73
N VAL A 15 -2.09 2.60 4.92
CA VAL A 15 -1.70 1.22 5.25
C VAL A 15 -2.88 0.26 5.11
N ARG A 16 -4.10 0.66 5.53
CA ARG A 16 -5.31 -0.14 5.34
C ARG A 16 -5.60 -0.38 3.85
N ALA A 17 -5.45 0.65 3.01
CA ALA A 17 -5.63 0.49 1.56
C ALA A 17 -4.58 -0.46 0.95
N LEU A 18 -3.30 -0.34 1.35
CA LEU A 18 -2.26 -1.27 0.91
C LEU A 18 -2.54 -2.72 1.35
N ARG A 19 -3.06 -2.89 2.57
CA ARG A 19 -3.46 -4.18 3.13
C ARG A 19 -4.60 -4.83 2.34
N LEU A 20 -5.63 -4.05 1.99
CA LEU A 20 -6.76 -4.51 1.20
C LEU A 20 -6.30 -5.20 -0.09
N VAL A 21 -5.40 -4.56 -0.83
CA VAL A 21 -4.82 -5.12 -2.05
C VAL A 21 -4.00 -6.38 -1.77
N LYS A 22 -3.13 -6.34 -0.75
CA LYS A 22 -2.30 -7.48 -0.36
C LYS A 22 -3.12 -8.72 0.00
N GLU A 23 -4.24 -8.54 0.67
CA GLU A 23 -5.03 -9.65 1.21
C GLU A 23 -6.11 -10.15 0.24
N ASN A 24 -6.68 -9.26 -0.57
CA ASN A 24 -7.85 -9.60 -1.39
C ASN A 24 -7.58 -9.67 -2.89
N TYR A 25 -6.56 -8.96 -3.38
CA TYR A 25 -6.25 -8.96 -4.81
C TYR A 25 -5.05 -9.85 -5.12
N ILE A 26 -3.90 -9.61 -4.48
CA ILE A 26 -2.64 -10.34 -4.78
C ILE A 26 -2.79 -11.87 -4.74
N PRO A 27 -3.47 -12.48 -3.75
CA PRO A 27 -3.53 -13.94 -3.63
C PRO A 27 -4.42 -14.63 -4.68
N VAL A 28 -5.28 -13.89 -5.39
CA VAL A 28 -6.26 -14.47 -6.34
C VAL A 28 -5.57 -15.28 -7.45
N ALA A 29 -4.44 -14.80 -7.99
CA ALA A 29 -3.70 -15.55 -9.01
C ALA A 29 -2.93 -16.77 -8.48
N ALA A 30 -2.59 -16.80 -7.18
CA ALA A 30 -1.97 -17.97 -6.56
C ALA A 30 -2.99 -19.12 -6.44
N ASN A 31 -4.23 -18.79 -6.10
CA ASN A 31 -5.32 -19.76 -6.02
C ASN A 31 -5.81 -20.25 -7.39
N ALA A 32 -5.77 -19.41 -8.44
CA ALA A 32 -6.08 -19.87 -9.80
C ALA A 32 -5.16 -21.04 -10.23
N LYS A 33 -3.86 -20.98 -9.88
CA LYS A 33 -2.92 -22.09 -10.14
C LYS A 33 -3.19 -23.34 -9.29
N ALA A 34 -3.64 -23.17 -8.04
CA ALA A 34 -3.99 -24.29 -7.17
C ALA A 34 -5.26 -25.03 -7.63
N ILE A 35 -6.29 -24.30 -8.09
CA ILE A 35 -7.56 -24.88 -8.55
C ILE A 35 -7.37 -25.68 -9.85
N VAL A 36 -6.59 -25.16 -10.81
CA VAL A 36 -6.27 -25.89 -12.06
C VAL A 36 -5.52 -27.19 -11.78
N SER A 37 -4.66 -27.20 -10.76
CA SER A 37 -3.90 -28.38 -10.33
C SER A 37 -4.77 -29.46 -9.65
N ILE A 38 -5.91 -29.08 -9.06
CA ILE A 38 -6.85 -30.01 -8.42
C ILE A 38 -7.84 -30.59 -9.44
N SER A 39 -8.21 -29.80 -10.47
CA SER A 39 -9.09 -30.29 -11.56
C SER A 39 -8.49 -31.35 -12.47
N SER A 40 -7.19 -31.67 -12.32
CA SER A 40 -6.50 -32.74 -13.05
C SER A 40 -6.37 -34.05 -12.26
N THR A 41 -7.03 -34.17 -11.11
CA THR A 41 -7.14 -35.41 -10.34
C THR A 41 -8.60 -35.80 -10.13
N PRO A 42 -9.03 -37.04 -10.44
CA PRO A 42 -10.40 -37.47 -10.16
C PRO A 42 -10.56 -37.67 -8.65
N PHE A 43 -11.39 -36.86 -8.00
CA PHE A 43 -11.64 -36.92 -6.56
C PHE A 43 -12.84 -37.83 -6.25
N CYS A 44 -12.66 -38.78 -5.32
CA CYS A 44 -13.74 -39.51 -4.66
C CYS A 44 -13.89 -39.04 -3.20
N SER A 45 -15.09 -38.51 -2.91
CA SER A 45 -15.96 -38.52 -1.71
C SER A 45 -15.44 -38.34 -0.25
N ASN A 46 -15.97 -37.25 0.35
CA ASN A 46 -16.67 -37.07 1.66
C ASN A 46 -16.03 -37.38 3.03
N SER A 47 -16.07 -36.37 3.94
CA SER A 47 -16.81 -36.41 5.23
C SER A 47 -16.65 -35.12 6.07
N GLU A 48 -17.74 -34.66 6.70
CA GLU A 48 -17.90 -33.46 7.55
C GLU A 48 -17.37 -33.62 9.00
N THR A 49 -17.08 -32.51 9.73
CA THR A 49 -17.65 -32.17 11.07
C THR A 49 -17.03 -30.91 11.73
N GLY A 50 -17.90 -29.93 12.05
CA GLY A 50 -18.01 -29.03 13.22
C GLY A 50 -16.83 -28.30 13.92
N GLY A 51 -17.01 -26.99 14.18
CA GLY A 51 -16.54 -26.34 15.43
C GLY A 51 -15.95 -24.91 15.36
N ASP A 52 -16.78 -23.90 15.69
CA ASP A 52 -16.56 -22.65 16.48
C ASP A 52 -15.46 -21.58 16.15
N SER A 53 -15.83 -20.33 16.49
CA SER A 53 -15.03 -19.11 16.71
C SER A 53 -14.58 -18.23 15.52
N GLY A 54 -15.36 -17.18 15.25
CA GLY A 54 -14.89 -15.78 15.37
C GLY A 54 -13.72 -15.25 14.53
N ILE A 55 -13.26 -15.95 13.50
CA ILE A 55 -12.29 -15.41 12.53
C ILE A 55 -13.04 -15.10 11.24
N LEU A 56 -13.17 -13.80 10.91
CA LEU A 56 -13.55 -13.40 9.56
C LEU A 56 -12.53 -14.01 8.60
N ASN A 57 -13.05 -14.98 7.84
CA ASN A 57 -12.33 -15.99 7.12
C ASN A 57 -11.66 -15.37 5.89
N CYS A 58 -10.34 -15.12 5.91
CA CYS A 58 -9.58 -14.80 4.68
C CYS A 58 -9.79 -15.86 3.58
N SER A 59 -10.22 -17.06 3.95
CA SER A 59 -10.54 -18.15 3.03
C SER A 59 -11.87 -17.96 2.27
N SER A 60 -12.82 -17.15 2.77
CA SER A 60 -14.16 -17.02 2.14
C SER A 60 -14.22 -16.00 1.00
N ILE A 61 -13.35 -14.99 0.99
CA ILE A 61 -13.26 -14.05 -0.15
C ILE A 61 -12.53 -14.71 -1.32
N LEU A 62 -11.63 -15.66 -1.06
CA LEU A 62 -10.93 -16.39 -2.11
C LEU A 62 -11.76 -17.52 -2.73
N SER A 63 -12.74 -18.07 -1.99
CA SER A 63 -13.71 -19.00 -2.56
C SER A 63 -14.69 -18.23 -3.46
N ASN A 64 -14.67 -18.50 -4.76
CA ASN A 64 -15.52 -17.91 -5.81
C ASN A 64 -15.03 -16.59 -6.44
N ALA A 65 -13.76 -16.20 -6.26
CA ALA A 65 -13.20 -15.10 -7.05
C ALA A 65 -13.23 -15.43 -8.56
N PRO A 66 -13.41 -14.42 -9.45
CA PRO A 66 -13.40 -14.64 -10.89
C PRO A 66 -12.06 -15.28 -11.33
N PRO A 67 -12.08 -16.24 -12.26
CA PRO A 67 -10.86 -16.92 -12.70
C PRO A 67 -9.92 -15.94 -13.39
N VAL A 68 -8.65 -15.94 -13.01
CA VAL A 68 -7.65 -15.04 -13.59
C VAL A 68 -7.32 -15.51 -15.02
N PRO A 69 -7.44 -14.64 -16.05
CA PRO A 69 -6.99 -14.97 -17.40
C PRO A 69 -5.50 -15.35 -17.43
N ASP A 70 -5.13 -16.38 -18.19
CA ASP A 70 -3.75 -16.91 -18.22
C ASP A 70 -2.70 -15.84 -18.58
N ASP A 71 -3.00 -14.99 -19.55
CA ASP A 71 -2.12 -13.87 -19.96
C ASP A 71 -1.97 -12.82 -18.82
N LEU A 72 -3.02 -12.60 -18.03
CA LEU A 72 -2.94 -11.74 -16.85
C LEU A 72 -2.12 -12.42 -15.74
N ALA A 73 -2.29 -13.73 -15.53
CA ALA A 73 -1.53 -14.49 -14.55
C ALA A 73 -0.02 -14.49 -14.85
N ALA A 74 0.37 -14.52 -16.13
CA ALA A 74 1.76 -14.37 -16.56
C ALA A 74 2.34 -12.98 -16.23
N ARG A 75 1.49 -11.94 -16.21
CA ARG A 75 1.86 -10.55 -15.95
C ARG A 75 1.60 -10.10 -14.50
N TRP A 76 1.14 -10.99 -13.64
CA TRP A 76 0.75 -10.70 -12.24
C TRP A 76 1.86 -10.04 -11.42
N ARG A 77 3.10 -10.50 -11.60
CA ARG A 77 4.28 -9.93 -10.93
C ARG A 77 4.57 -8.50 -11.39
N ILE A 78 4.27 -8.18 -12.64
CA ILE A 78 4.45 -6.83 -13.21
C ILE A 78 3.36 -5.91 -12.69
N LEU A 79 2.12 -6.37 -12.58
CA LEU A 79 1.02 -5.57 -12.03
C LEU A 79 1.30 -5.11 -10.60
N TRP A 80 1.66 -6.04 -9.71
CA TRP A 80 1.85 -5.71 -8.29
C TRP A 80 3.27 -5.25 -7.96
N GLY A 81 4.27 -5.56 -8.81
CA GLY A 81 5.65 -5.08 -8.64
C GLY A 81 6.20 -5.31 -7.22
N ASN A 82 6.60 -4.24 -6.55
CA ASN A 82 7.08 -4.24 -5.17
C ASN A 82 6.02 -3.84 -4.13
N TRP A 83 4.73 -4.07 -4.38
CA TRP A 83 3.62 -3.74 -3.47
C TRP A 83 3.81 -4.27 -2.04
N ILE A 84 4.28 -5.51 -1.91
CA ILE A 84 4.52 -6.12 -0.59
C ILE A 84 5.58 -5.34 0.20
N GLN A 85 6.65 -4.88 -0.47
CA GLN A 85 7.70 -4.09 0.17
C GLN A 85 7.18 -2.71 0.61
N LEU A 86 6.30 -2.09 -0.19
CA LEU A 86 5.59 -0.86 0.21
C LEU A 86 4.75 -1.11 1.46
N PHE A 87 3.89 -2.12 1.44
CA PHE A 87 3.01 -2.46 2.55
C PHE A 87 3.79 -2.71 3.85
N GLU A 88 4.82 -3.55 3.81
CA GLU A 88 5.64 -3.88 4.98
C GLU A 88 6.36 -2.66 5.55
N TRP A 89 6.95 -1.83 4.67
CA TRP A 89 7.63 -0.62 5.10
C TRP A 89 6.66 0.37 5.75
N HIS A 90 5.50 0.62 5.12
CA HIS A 90 4.51 1.57 5.64
C HIS A 90 3.84 1.07 6.91
N SER A 91 3.60 -0.24 7.04
CA SER A 91 3.09 -0.83 8.28
C SER A 91 4.07 -0.61 9.43
N ASN A 92 5.36 -0.93 9.22
CA ASN A 92 6.39 -0.69 10.24
C ASN A 92 6.58 0.80 10.55
N PHE A 93 6.49 1.66 9.53
CA PHE A 93 6.58 3.11 9.70
C PHE A 93 5.42 3.65 10.53
N LEU A 94 4.19 3.18 10.30
CA LEU A 94 3.01 3.53 11.07
C LEU A 94 3.17 3.16 12.55
N ASP A 95 3.61 1.94 12.85
CA ASP A 95 3.81 1.49 14.23
C ASP A 95 4.83 2.39 14.97
N ARG A 96 5.94 2.72 14.31
CA ARG A 96 6.96 3.64 14.84
C ARG A 96 6.42 5.05 15.01
N LEU A 97 5.58 5.51 14.08
CA LEU A 97 4.97 6.84 14.11
C LEU A 97 3.97 6.96 15.27
N GLN A 98 3.08 5.97 15.45
CA GLN A 98 2.14 5.91 16.56
C GLN A 98 2.88 5.88 17.90
N SER A 99 3.88 5.02 18.04
CA SER A 99 4.71 4.95 19.24
C SER A 99 5.43 6.27 19.55
N ALA A 100 5.94 6.97 18.54
CA ALA A 100 6.56 8.29 18.73
C ALA A 100 5.55 9.36 19.15
N VAL A 101 4.31 9.33 18.64
CA VAL A 101 3.27 10.29 19.05
C VAL A 101 2.89 10.13 20.52
N GLU A 102 2.84 8.89 21.02
CA GLU A 102 2.52 8.60 22.42
C GLU A 102 3.68 8.87 23.38
N SER A 103 4.91 8.56 22.96
CA SER A 103 6.09 8.66 23.84
C SER A 103 6.82 10.00 23.75
N ASP A 104 7.16 10.46 22.54
CA ASP A 104 8.01 11.63 22.33
C ASP A 104 7.84 12.19 20.90
N PRO A 105 6.90 13.14 20.70
CA PRO A 105 6.60 13.72 19.39
C PRO A 105 7.77 14.43 18.71
N ASP A 106 8.78 14.87 19.47
CA ASP A 106 9.96 15.54 18.92
C ASP A 106 10.91 14.57 18.19
N LYS A 107 10.71 13.25 18.32
CA LYS A 107 11.42 12.22 17.55
C LYS A 107 10.84 11.97 16.16
N ILE A 108 9.61 12.41 15.89
CA ILE A 108 8.93 12.15 14.60
C ILE A 108 9.75 12.65 13.39
N PRO A 109 10.35 13.86 13.39
CA PRO A 109 11.22 14.30 12.28
C PRO A 109 12.36 13.34 12.00
N LYS A 110 12.96 12.80 13.05
CA LYS A 110 14.09 11.88 12.95
C LYS A 110 13.67 10.57 12.28
N LEU A 111 12.45 10.08 12.53
CA LEU A 111 11.91 8.91 11.83
C LEU A 111 11.92 9.10 10.30
N PHE A 112 11.53 10.28 9.81
CA PHE A 112 11.54 10.58 8.37
C PHE A 112 12.96 10.70 7.81
N ILE A 113 13.84 11.39 8.54
CA ILE A 113 15.24 11.56 8.13
C ILE A 113 15.94 10.20 8.02
N ASP A 114 15.83 9.36 9.05
CA ASP A 114 16.48 8.05 9.10
C ASP A 114 15.92 7.10 8.03
N SER A 115 14.66 7.29 7.62
CA SER A 115 14.01 6.42 6.65
C SER A 115 14.15 6.88 5.19
N GLN A 116 14.77 8.04 4.94
CA GLN A 116 14.91 8.66 3.61
C GLN A 116 15.42 7.69 2.54
N ALA A 117 16.57 7.05 2.78
CA ALA A 117 17.24 6.22 1.78
C ALA A 117 16.37 5.00 1.38
N ARG A 118 15.74 4.38 2.37
CA ARG A 118 14.86 3.22 2.15
C ARG A 118 13.58 3.62 1.44
N LEU A 119 12.97 4.73 1.86
CA LEU A 119 11.78 5.27 1.23
C LEU A 119 12.03 5.61 -0.25
N ARG A 120 13.13 6.32 -0.54
CA ARG A 120 13.54 6.64 -1.92
C ARG A 120 13.73 5.39 -2.78
N SER A 121 14.40 4.37 -2.25
CA SER A 121 14.63 3.11 -2.99
C SER A 121 13.32 2.38 -3.32
N ILE A 122 12.39 2.30 -2.36
CA ILE A 122 11.11 1.62 -2.56
C ILE A 122 10.26 2.35 -3.60
N TYR A 123 10.18 3.68 -3.52
CA TYR A 123 9.36 4.48 -4.44
C TYR A 123 9.97 4.61 -5.84
N SER A 124 11.29 4.64 -5.99
CA SER A 124 11.94 4.57 -7.32
C SER A 124 11.49 3.33 -8.07
N LYS A 125 11.65 2.15 -7.45
CA LYS A 125 11.25 0.86 -8.04
C LYS A 125 9.77 0.79 -8.35
N TYR A 126 8.93 1.36 -7.48
CA TYR A 126 7.49 1.36 -7.69
C TYR A 126 7.10 2.23 -8.89
N CYS A 127 7.62 3.46 -8.98
CA CYS A 127 7.31 4.39 -10.06
C CYS A 127 7.82 3.88 -11.42
N GLU A 128 9.01 3.26 -11.48
CA GLU A 128 9.53 2.62 -12.70
C GLU A 128 8.58 1.55 -13.25
N ASN A 129 7.92 0.80 -12.36
CA ASN A 129 6.99 -0.26 -12.71
C ASN A 129 5.55 0.25 -12.93
N HIS A 130 5.20 1.38 -12.32
CA HIS A 130 3.82 1.88 -12.24
C HIS A 130 3.18 2.06 -13.62
N ARG A 131 3.89 2.62 -14.62
CA ARG A 131 3.36 2.80 -15.98
C ARG A 131 2.90 1.47 -16.59
N LYS A 132 3.69 0.40 -16.39
CA LYS A 132 3.36 -0.95 -16.90
C LYS A 132 2.17 -1.54 -16.14
N ALA A 133 2.16 -1.38 -14.82
CA ALA A 133 1.06 -1.84 -13.97
C ALA A 133 -0.27 -1.16 -14.33
N ALA A 134 -0.27 0.16 -14.52
CA ALA A 134 -1.44 0.93 -14.92
C ALA A 134 -2.00 0.47 -16.28
N LEU A 135 -1.11 0.24 -17.26
CA LEU A 135 -1.52 -0.29 -18.56
C LEU A 135 -2.17 -1.67 -18.46
N ILE A 136 -1.61 -2.57 -17.63
CA ILE A 136 -2.21 -3.90 -17.38
C ILE A 136 -3.58 -3.74 -16.69
N GLY A 137 -3.67 -2.88 -15.67
CA GLY A 137 -4.92 -2.61 -14.96
C GLY A 137 -6.04 -2.13 -15.90
N GLU A 138 -5.71 -1.24 -16.84
CA GLU A 138 -6.67 -0.76 -17.85
C GLU A 138 -7.00 -1.81 -18.90
N GLN A 139 -6.01 -2.59 -19.37
CA GLN A 139 -6.24 -3.65 -20.36
C GLN A 139 -7.21 -4.73 -19.84
N TYR A 140 -7.17 -5.00 -18.54
CA TYR A 140 -8.03 -6.00 -17.88
C TYR A 140 -9.10 -5.36 -16.99
N ARG A 141 -9.55 -4.16 -17.33
CA ARG A 141 -10.54 -3.40 -16.57
C ARG A 141 -11.76 -4.24 -16.21
N ASP A 142 -12.31 -5.00 -17.17
CA ASP A 142 -13.52 -5.81 -16.95
C ASP A 142 -13.32 -6.90 -15.89
N TYR A 143 -12.19 -7.63 -15.95
CA TYR A 143 -11.84 -8.61 -14.92
C TYR A 143 -11.66 -7.97 -13.54
N PHE A 144 -10.97 -6.82 -13.48
CA PHE A 144 -10.77 -6.12 -12.22
C PHE A 144 -12.04 -5.50 -11.66
N GLU A 145 -13.00 -5.14 -12.51
CA GLU A 145 -14.32 -4.68 -12.09
C GLU A 145 -15.13 -5.82 -11.47
N GLU A 146 -15.13 -7.02 -12.07
CA GLU A 146 -15.74 -8.21 -11.47
C GLU A 146 -15.10 -8.56 -10.12
N LEU A 147 -13.76 -8.53 -10.06
CA LEU A 147 -13.03 -8.79 -8.81
C LEU A 147 -13.32 -7.72 -7.75
N ARG A 148 -13.41 -6.44 -8.14
CA ARG A 148 -13.74 -5.32 -7.25
C ARG A 148 -15.12 -5.51 -6.62
N LEU A 149 -16.11 -5.89 -7.42
CA LEU A 149 -17.47 -6.18 -6.95
C LEU A 149 -17.48 -7.38 -5.98
N HIS A 150 -16.73 -8.43 -6.30
CA HIS A 150 -16.59 -9.62 -5.45
C HIS A 150 -15.95 -9.31 -4.08
N VAL A 151 -14.90 -8.49 -4.07
CA VAL A 151 -14.23 -8.03 -2.83
C VAL A 151 -15.07 -7.00 -2.08
N GLY A 152 -16.09 -6.40 -2.71
CA GLY A 152 -16.89 -5.30 -2.15
C GLY A 152 -16.09 -4.00 -2.04
N ASP A 153 -15.11 -3.82 -2.91
CA ASP A 153 -14.22 -2.66 -2.91
C ASP A 153 -14.86 -1.47 -3.65
N LYS A 154 -14.61 -0.27 -3.14
CA LYS A 154 -15.20 0.97 -3.68
C LYS A 154 -14.36 1.58 -4.78
N GLU A 155 -13.07 1.28 -4.81
CA GLU A 155 -12.12 1.85 -5.76
C GLU A 155 -11.67 0.82 -6.78
N ASP A 156 -11.39 1.27 -8.00
CA ASP A 156 -10.86 0.41 -9.05
C ASP A 156 -9.37 0.10 -8.82
N VAL A 157 -8.89 -0.94 -9.53
CA VAL A 157 -7.49 -1.38 -9.42
C VAL A 157 -6.51 -0.27 -9.80
N VAL A 158 -6.85 0.58 -10.78
CA VAL A 158 -5.97 1.64 -11.27
C VAL A 158 -5.82 2.72 -10.20
N SER A 159 -6.90 3.08 -9.52
CA SER A 159 -6.89 4.00 -8.37
C SER A 159 -6.02 3.46 -7.25
N HIS A 160 -6.13 2.16 -6.94
CA HIS A 160 -5.22 1.52 -5.97
C HIS A 160 -3.76 1.64 -6.39
N LEU A 161 -3.44 1.35 -7.66
CA LEU A 161 -2.08 1.49 -8.20
C LEU A 161 -1.55 2.93 -8.16
N MET A 162 -2.43 3.94 -8.24
CA MET A 162 -2.07 5.35 -8.12
C MET A 162 -1.82 5.79 -6.67
N ARG A 163 -2.39 5.12 -5.66
CA ARG A 163 -2.31 5.55 -4.25
C ARG A 163 -0.87 5.76 -3.75
N PRO A 164 0.11 4.89 -4.02
CA PRO A 164 1.49 5.14 -3.58
C PRO A 164 2.07 6.41 -4.21
N VAL A 165 1.89 6.60 -5.51
CA VAL A 165 2.36 7.81 -6.22
C VAL A 165 1.75 9.07 -5.57
N GLN A 166 0.46 9.03 -5.26
CA GLN A 166 -0.20 10.14 -4.57
C GLN A 166 0.31 10.31 -3.13
N ARG A 167 0.58 9.22 -2.41
CA ARG A 167 1.04 9.25 -1.02
C ARG A 167 2.37 9.98 -0.90
N ILE A 168 3.34 9.63 -1.72
CA ILE A 168 4.68 10.24 -1.64
C ILE A 168 4.63 11.74 -1.94
N MET A 169 3.77 12.16 -2.87
CA MET A 169 3.58 13.58 -3.21
C MET A 169 2.89 14.40 -2.11
N ARG A 170 2.08 13.75 -1.25
CA ARG A 170 1.22 14.42 -0.26
C ARG A 170 1.84 14.51 1.14
N TYR A 171 2.87 13.73 1.47
CA TYR A 171 3.53 13.81 2.79
C TYR A 171 3.98 15.21 3.19
N GLN A 172 4.41 16.02 2.22
CA GLN A 172 4.85 17.39 2.47
C GLN A 172 3.74 18.31 3.01
N LEU A 173 2.45 18.02 2.77
CA LEU A 173 1.34 18.90 3.17
C LEU A 173 1.17 18.98 4.70
N PRO A 174 0.93 17.87 5.43
CA PRO A 174 0.86 17.91 6.89
C PRO A 174 2.19 18.36 7.50
N MET A 175 3.33 18.02 6.89
CA MET A 175 4.65 18.48 7.37
C MET A 175 4.83 19.99 7.27
N GLN A 176 4.34 20.64 6.22
CA GLN A 176 4.37 22.10 6.10
C GLN A 176 3.59 22.77 7.23
N GLU A 177 2.40 22.24 7.54
CA GLU A 177 1.61 22.74 8.66
C GLU A 177 2.31 22.48 10.00
N ILE A 178 2.89 21.30 10.21
CA ILE A 178 3.70 21.02 11.41
C ILE A 178 4.83 22.04 11.55
N VAL A 179 5.63 22.29 10.50
CA VAL A 179 6.72 23.28 10.53
C VAL A 179 6.20 24.68 10.90
N LYS A 180 5.07 25.12 10.32
CA LYS A 180 4.45 26.42 10.66
C LYS A 180 4.06 26.49 12.14
N HIS A 181 3.45 25.44 12.68
CA HIS A 181 3.06 25.37 14.09
C HIS A 181 4.27 25.33 15.02
N THR A 182 5.27 24.50 14.72
CA THR A 182 6.51 24.37 15.48
C THR A 182 7.31 25.68 15.49
N ALA A 183 7.31 26.43 14.38
CA ALA A 183 7.96 27.74 14.30
C ALA A 183 7.27 28.79 15.18
N ARG A 184 5.93 28.83 15.16
CA ARG A 184 5.15 29.74 16.03
C ARG A 184 5.32 29.43 17.52
N ALA A 185 5.48 28.16 17.86
CA ALA A 185 5.68 27.69 19.22
C ALA A 185 7.15 27.81 19.71
N ASN A 186 8.07 28.24 18.83
CA ASN A 186 9.51 28.35 19.11
C ASN A 186 10.13 27.05 19.67
N CYS A 187 9.68 25.90 19.17
CA CYS A 187 10.16 24.59 19.61
C CYS A 187 11.57 24.31 19.10
N SER A 188 12.40 23.68 19.95
CA SER A 188 13.78 23.29 19.61
C SER A 188 13.87 22.26 18.48
N SER A 189 12.78 21.51 18.20
CA SER A 189 12.69 20.52 17.12
C SER A 189 12.45 21.13 15.73
N LEU A 190 12.27 22.45 15.62
CA LEU A 190 12.03 23.14 14.33
C LEU A 190 13.07 22.82 13.24
N PRO A 191 14.40 22.82 13.50
CA PRO A 191 15.38 22.52 12.46
C PRO A 191 15.26 21.09 11.93
N LEU A 192 14.87 20.13 12.79
CA LEU A 192 14.66 18.75 12.38
C LEU A 192 13.41 18.63 11.51
N TRP A 193 12.31 19.30 11.87
CA TRP A 193 11.09 19.33 11.07
C TRP A 193 11.32 19.96 9.69
N GLN A 194 12.09 21.04 9.61
CA GLN A 194 12.48 21.65 8.34
C GLN A 194 13.30 20.70 7.47
N LYS A 195 14.28 19.99 8.06
CA LYS A 195 15.08 18.99 7.36
C LYS A 195 14.21 17.83 6.83
N ALA A 196 13.33 17.29 7.67
CA ALA A 196 12.39 16.24 7.27
C ALA A 196 11.47 16.70 6.13
N LEU A 197 10.96 17.94 6.19
CA LEU A 197 10.15 18.51 5.11
C LEU A 197 10.91 18.63 3.79
N THR A 198 12.17 19.08 3.82
CA THR A 198 13.02 19.16 2.62
C THR A 198 13.16 17.79 1.97
N ILE A 199 13.48 16.76 2.76
CA ILE A 199 13.59 15.38 2.29
C ILE A 199 12.29 14.92 1.61
N MET A 200 11.14 15.15 2.26
CA MET A 200 9.84 14.72 1.72
C MET A 200 9.39 15.53 0.50
N LYS A 201 10.00 16.69 0.22
CA LYS A 201 9.82 17.46 -1.02
C LYS A 201 10.71 16.96 -2.17
N GLU A 202 11.86 16.38 -1.85
CA GLU A 202 12.84 15.91 -2.83
C GLU A 202 12.48 14.53 -3.38
N ILE A 203 12.03 13.61 -2.53
CA ILE A 203 11.70 12.23 -2.95
C ILE A 203 10.70 12.21 -4.12
N PRO A 204 9.59 12.97 -4.11
CA PRO A 204 8.65 12.97 -5.23
C PRO A 204 9.28 13.48 -6.53
N LYS A 205 10.14 14.51 -6.48
CA LYS A 205 10.77 15.10 -7.67
C LYS A 205 11.68 14.09 -8.38
N ASP A 206 12.45 13.35 -7.59
CA ASP A 206 13.31 12.28 -8.09
C ASP A 206 12.48 11.17 -8.76
N THR A 207 11.33 10.84 -8.18
CA THR A 207 10.43 9.81 -8.73
C THR A 207 9.58 10.30 -9.90
N GLN A 208 9.26 11.58 -9.98
CA GLN A 208 8.50 12.17 -11.08
C GLN A 208 9.32 12.23 -12.36
N LEU A 209 10.62 12.50 -12.26
CA LEU A 209 11.53 12.42 -13.40
C LEU A 209 11.43 11.06 -14.10
N ILE A 210 11.26 9.98 -13.31
CA ILE A 210 11.12 8.61 -13.82
C ILE A 210 9.77 8.38 -14.52
N LEU A 211 8.69 9.04 -14.08
CA LEU A 211 7.36 8.89 -14.69
C LEU A 211 7.23 9.66 -16.01
N GLU A 212 8.05 10.70 -16.22
CA GLU A 212 8.08 11.52 -17.43
C GLU A 212 9.06 11.01 -18.51
N THR A 213 9.89 9.99 -18.20
CA THR A 213 10.85 9.39 -19.16
C THR A 213 10.28 8.17 -19.89
#